data_AF-A0A815BJA8-F1
#
_entry.id   AF-A0A815BJA8-F1
#
_cell.length_a   1.000
_cell.length_b   1.000
_cell.length_c   1.000
_cell.angle_alpha   90.00
_cell.angle_beta   90.00
_cell.angle_gamma   90.00
#
_symmetry.space_group_name_H-M   'P 1'
#
loop_
_entity.id
_entity.type
_entity.pdbx_description
1 polymer ?
#
loop_
_entity_poly.entity_id
_entity_poly.type
_entity_poly.pdbx_seq_one_letter_code
_entity_poly.pdbx_strand_id
1 'polypeptide(L)'
;MRYLATGSSIMLNLEESSGSIVDVKGIKIGHYTDPRRPTGCTVILCDDDDGYVAGVDVRGSAPGTRETDLLNPVNTVDKVNAIVLSGGSAFGLDTASGVVRYLEEKNIGYSTNFPNIKIPIVPAEGVFTKDI
;
A
#
# COMPACT_ATOMS: atom_id res chain seq x y z
N MET A 1 5.76 -13.17 1.60
CA MET A 1 4.91 -12.34 2.48
C MET A 1 4.59 -13.16 3.72
N ARG A 2 5.16 -12.84 4.88
CA ARG A 2 4.80 -13.51 6.15
C ARG A 2 3.76 -12.64 6.86
N TYR A 3 2.57 -13.18 7.03
CA TYR A 3 1.49 -12.59 7.83
C TYR A 3 1.74 -12.98 9.30
N LEU A 4 1.84 -12.01 10.21
CA LEU A 4 1.90 -12.26 11.64
C LEU A 4 1.05 -11.23 12.37
N ALA A 5 -0.20 -11.60 12.66
CA ALA A 5 -0.91 -11.31 13.91
C ALA A 5 -2.35 -11.84 13.79
N THR A 6 -2.63 -13.01 14.36
CA THR A 6 -3.99 -13.47 14.69
C THR A 6 -4.00 -13.78 16.18
N GLY A 7 -4.54 -12.86 16.99
CA GLY A 7 -4.62 -13.01 18.45
C GLY A 7 -5.74 -13.98 18.87
N SER A 8 -5.41 -14.88 19.80
CA SER A 8 -6.34 -15.83 20.44
C SER A 8 -7.00 -15.20 21.67
N SER A 9 -8.21 -15.67 21.96
CA SER A 9 -9.17 -15.15 22.94
C SER A 9 -8.75 -15.25 24.41
N ILE A 10 -8.62 -14.09 25.06
CA ILE A 10 -8.75 -13.89 26.51
C ILE A 10 -9.38 -12.51 26.75
N MET A 11 -10.48 -12.47 27.51
CA MET A 11 -11.16 -11.23 27.93
C MET A 11 -10.25 -10.45 28.89
N LEU A 12 -9.48 -9.51 28.36
CA LEU A 12 -8.75 -8.49 29.11
C LEU A 12 -8.85 -7.15 28.37
N ASN A 13 -9.32 -6.14 29.11
CA ASN A 13 -9.16 -4.69 28.97
C ASN A 13 -9.00 -4.08 27.57
N LEU A 14 -9.86 -3.10 27.26
CA LEU A 14 -9.72 -2.10 26.18
C LEU A 14 -8.26 -1.97 25.73
N GLU A 15 -7.96 -2.55 24.57
CA GLU A 15 -6.61 -2.74 24.05
C GLU A 15 -5.82 -1.42 24.14
N GLU A 16 -4.72 -1.42 24.90
CA GLU A 16 -3.72 -0.36 24.79
C GLU A 16 -3.22 -0.36 23.33
N SER A 17 -3.49 0.74 22.63
CA SER A 17 -2.97 1.02 21.30
C SER A 17 -1.46 0.78 21.28
N SER A 18 -0.99 0.05 20.25
CA SER A 18 0.43 -0.24 20.08
C SER A 18 1.27 0.99 19.70
N GLY A 19 0.61 2.13 19.45
CA GLY A 19 1.22 3.33 18.88
C GLY A 19 1.57 3.16 17.41
N SER A 20 0.94 2.20 16.74
CA SER A 20 1.21 1.85 15.34
C SER A 20 0.05 2.25 14.44
N ILE A 21 0.35 2.46 13.16
CA ILE A 21 -0.67 2.71 12.13
C ILE A 21 -1.70 1.56 12.02
N VAL A 22 -1.34 0.33 12.40
CA VAL A 22 -2.29 -0.81 12.42
C VAL A 22 -3.31 -0.74 13.55
N ASP A 23 -3.17 0.19 14.51
CA ASP A 23 -4.22 0.46 15.49
C ASP A 23 -5.47 1.07 14.81
N VAL A 24 -5.32 1.63 13.61
CA VAL A 24 -6.44 1.99 12.74
C VAL A 24 -7.01 0.71 12.14
N LYS A 25 -8.24 0.38 12.52
CA LYS A 25 -8.94 -0.81 12.03
C LYS A 25 -8.88 -0.90 10.51
N GLY A 26 -8.46 -2.08 10.04
CA GLY A 26 -8.47 -2.46 8.64
C GLY A 26 -7.28 -1.99 7.81
N ILE A 27 -6.34 -1.26 8.42
CA ILE A 27 -4.98 -1.12 7.88
C ILE A 27 -4.18 -2.39 8.19
N LYS A 28 -3.62 -2.98 7.15
CA LYS A 28 -2.67 -4.11 7.23
C LYS A 28 -1.33 -3.69 6.66
N ILE A 29 -0.24 -4.23 7.20
CA ILE A 29 1.11 -3.93 6.72
C ILE A 29 1.88 -5.20 6.42
N GLY A 30 2.56 -5.19 5.28
CA GLY A 30 3.55 -6.20 4.89
C GLY A 30 4.89 -5.56 4.58
N HIS A 31 5.97 -6.20 5.03
CA HIS A 31 7.33 -5.79 4.71
C HIS A 31 8.09 -6.91 4.01
N TYR A 32 8.99 -6.52 3.12
CA TYR A 32 10.03 -7.40 2.58
C TYR A 32 11.35 -6.64 2.56
N THR A 33 12.41 -7.27 3.06
CA THR A 33 13.78 -6.77 2.99
C THR A 33 14.57 -7.74 2.13
N ASP A 34 15.29 -7.26 1.12
CA ASP A 34 16.18 -8.11 0.34
C ASP A 34 17.44 -8.38 1.18
N PRO A 35 17.74 -9.64 1.54
CA PRO A 35 18.92 -9.92 2.37
C PRO A 35 20.25 -9.72 1.62
N ARG A 36 20.23 -9.52 0.30
CA ARG A 36 21.45 -9.40 -0.53
C ARG A 36 22.01 -7.97 -0.58
N ARG A 37 21.20 -6.96 -0.27
CA ARG A 37 21.52 -5.53 -0.40
C ARG A 37 20.57 -4.67 0.44
N PRO A 38 20.93 -3.45 0.86
CA PRO A 38 20.13 -2.63 1.77
C PRO A 38 18.89 -1.99 1.09
N THR A 39 17.95 -2.83 0.64
CA THR A 39 16.68 -2.42 0.03
C THR A 39 15.52 -3.33 0.44
N GLY A 40 14.32 -2.97 0.02
CA GLY A 40 13.10 -3.69 0.34
C GLY A 40 11.86 -2.89 -0.05
N CYS A 41 10.70 -3.36 0.37
CA CYS A 41 9.45 -2.63 0.24
C CYS A 41 8.56 -2.81 1.47
N THR A 42 7.72 -1.81 1.69
CA THR A 42 6.62 -1.82 2.65
C THR A 42 5.33 -1.59 1.88
N VAL A 43 4.34 -2.43 2.13
CA VAL A 43 3.00 -2.32 1.53
C VAL A 43 2.01 -2.09 2.65
N ILE A 44 1.28 -1.00 2.56
CA ILE A 44 0.11 -0.69 3.39
C ILE A 44 -1.10 -1.16 2.58
N LEU A 45 -1.86 -2.09 3.12
CA LEU A 45 -3.04 -2.70 2.49
C LEU A 45 -4.30 -2.25 3.21
N CYS A 46 -5.31 -1.91 2.42
CA CYS A 46 -6.67 -1.74 2.90
C CYS A 46 -7.35 -3.12 2.96
N ASP A 47 -8.11 -3.39 4.03
CA ASP A 47 -8.87 -4.63 4.15
C ASP A 47 -10.25 -4.60 3.49
N ASP A 48 -10.68 -3.43 3.01
CA ASP A 48 -11.90 -3.22 2.21
C ASP A 48 -11.60 -3.43 0.72
N ASP A 49 -12.45 -4.20 0.05
CA ASP A 49 -12.33 -4.54 -1.38
C ASP A 49 -12.41 -3.32 -2.31
N ASP A 50 -13.04 -2.22 -1.87
CA ASP A 50 -13.14 -0.95 -2.60
C ASP A 50 -12.07 0.06 -2.16
N GLY A 51 -11.25 -0.25 -1.15
CA GLY A 51 -10.16 0.59 -0.69
C GLY A 51 -10.57 1.72 0.26
N TYR A 52 -9.59 2.53 0.67
CA TYR A 52 -9.74 3.61 1.66
C TYR A 52 -9.48 4.96 1.00
N VAL A 53 -10.17 6.00 1.46
CA VAL A 53 -9.98 7.37 0.94
C VAL A 53 -8.54 7.82 1.15
N ALA A 54 -7.92 8.39 0.11
CA ALA A 54 -6.53 8.83 0.16
C ALA A 54 -6.29 10.16 -0.57
N GLY A 55 -5.25 10.86 -0.13
CA GLY A 55 -4.67 12.03 -0.77
C GLY A 55 -3.15 11.98 -0.64
N VAL A 56 -2.44 12.79 -1.43
CA VAL A 56 -0.97 12.84 -1.39
C VAL A 56 -0.46 14.28 -1.45
N ASP A 57 0.62 14.54 -0.69
CA ASP A 57 1.39 15.79 -0.74
C ASP A 57 2.87 15.44 -0.94
N VAL A 58 3.41 15.80 -2.11
CA VAL A 58 4.80 15.54 -2.49
C VAL A 58 5.61 16.82 -2.29
N ARG A 59 6.48 16.83 -1.28
CA ARG A 59 7.26 18.01 -0.89
C ARG A 59 8.74 17.95 -1.28
N GLY A 60 9.24 16.78 -1.68
CA GLY A 60 10.61 16.62 -2.15
C GLY A 60 10.80 17.15 -3.58
N SER A 61 12.01 17.62 -3.91
CA SER A 61 12.32 18.17 -5.23
C SER A 61 12.65 17.12 -6.30
N ALA A 62 12.82 15.86 -5.90
CA ALA A 62 13.17 14.74 -6.79
C ALA A 62 12.30 13.51 -6.46
N PRO A 63 10.98 13.59 -6.70
CA PRO A 63 10.06 12.50 -6.36
C PRO A 63 10.25 11.27 -7.26
N GLY A 64 10.08 10.10 -6.68
CA GLY A 64 10.06 8.82 -7.39
C GLY A 64 8.67 8.20 -7.31
N THR A 65 7.65 8.88 -7.83
CA THR A 65 6.24 8.54 -7.58
C THR A 65 5.59 7.71 -8.68
N ARG A 66 4.56 6.95 -8.31
CA ARG A 66 3.58 6.31 -9.20
C ARG A 66 2.16 6.64 -8.76
N GLU A 67 1.27 6.89 -9.74
CA GLU A 67 -0.19 7.05 -9.55
C GLU A 67 -0.64 8.19 -8.62
N THR A 68 0.25 9.15 -8.31
CA THR A 68 -0.07 10.30 -7.45
C THR A 68 -1.09 11.25 -8.08
N ASP A 69 -1.10 11.40 -9.41
CA ASP A 69 -2.08 12.26 -10.09
C ASP A 69 -3.53 11.82 -9.84
N LEU A 70 -3.77 10.50 -9.69
CA LEU A 70 -5.11 9.98 -9.41
C LEU A 70 -5.69 10.50 -8.09
N LEU A 71 -4.83 10.85 -7.13
CA LEU A 71 -5.22 11.30 -5.79
C LEU A 71 -5.52 12.80 -5.71
N ASN A 72 -5.51 13.51 -6.84
CA ASN A 72 -6.03 14.87 -6.87
C ASN A 72 -7.55 14.83 -6.60
N PRO A 73 -8.08 15.59 -5.63
CA PRO A 73 -9.50 15.54 -5.24
C PRO A 73 -10.49 15.94 -6.36
N VAL A 74 -10.03 16.47 -7.49
CA VAL A 74 -10.88 16.75 -8.66
C VAL A 74 -11.08 15.53 -9.57
N ASN A 75 -10.32 14.46 -9.36
CA ASN A 75 -10.40 13.23 -10.15
C ASN A 75 -11.46 12.28 -9.60
N THR A 76 -11.80 11.26 -10.38
CA THR A 76 -12.86 10.28 -10.04
C THR A 76 -12.42 9.23 -9.03
N VAL A 77 -11.11 9.04 -8.86
CA VAL A 77 -10.54 8.06 -7.93
C VAL A 77 -10.29 8.77 -6.60
N ASP A 78 -11.04 8.41 -5.57
CA ASP A 78 -10.89 8.93 -4.21
C ASP A 78 -10.34 7.89 -3.23
N LYS A 79 -10.33 6.60 -3.63
CA LYS A 79 -9.88 5.46 -2.83
C LYS A 79 -8.69 4.74 -3.43
N VAL A 80 -7.83 4.22 -2.54
CA VAL A 80 -6.69 3.36 -2.88
C VAL A 80 -6.84 2.01 -2.21
N ASN A 81 -6.35 0.95 -2.85
CA ASN A 81 -6.38 -0.40 -2.28
C ASN A 81 -5.10 -0.71 -1.51
N ALA A 82 -3.99 -0.08 -1.90
CA ALA A 82 -2.71 -0.20 -1.25
C ALA A 82 -1.84 1.04 -1.48
N ILE A 83 -0.84 1.24 -0.62
CA ILE A 83 0.25 2.20 -0.83
C ILE A 83 1.57 1.44 -0.71
N VAL A 84 2.51 1.72 -1.61
CA VAL A 84 3.83 1.06 -1.62
C VAL A 84 4.94 2.07 -1.37
N LEU A 85 5.79 1.76 -0.39
CA LEU A 85 7.05 2.46 -0.16
C LEU A 85 8.18 1.48 -0.49
N SER A 86 9.03 1.85 -1.44
CA SER A 86 10.07 0.95 -1.96
C SER A 86 11.45 1.60 -1.94
N GLY A 87 12.48 0.82 -1.63
CA GLY A 87 13.86 1.23 -1.93
C GLY A 87 14.17 1.07 -3.43
N GLY A 88 15.41 1.38 -3.84
CA GLY A 88 15.83 1.24 -5.24
C GLY A 88 15.45 2.39 -6.17
N SER A 89 15.03 3.54 -5.62
CA SER A 89 14.68 4.75 -6.39
C SER A 89 13.60 4.45 -7.45
N ALA A 90 13.68 5.07 -8.63
CA ALA A 90 12.74 4.87 -9.72
C ALA A 90 12.56 3.39 -10.14
N PHE A 91 13.58 2.54 -10.02
CA PHE A 91 13.47 1.11 -10.32
C PHE A 91 12.57 0.39 -9.30
N GLY A 92 12.58 0.87 -8.05
CA GLY A 92 11.77 0.36 -6.95
C GLY A 92 10.26 0.47 -7.17
N LEU A 93 9.83 1.37 -8.06
CA LEU A 93 8.42 1.56 -8.41
C LEU A 93 7.77 0.31 -9.02
N ASP A 94 8.56 -0.62 -9.59
CA ASP A 94 8.03 -1.89 -10.11
C ASP A 94 7.47 -2.81 -9.02
N THR A 95 7.82 -2.58 -7.75
CA THR A 95 7.17 -3.31 -6.63
C THR A 95 5.66 -3.09 -6.58
N ALA A 96 5.17 -1.93 -7.03
CA ALA A 96 3.74 -1.66 -7.16
C ALA A 96 3.06 -2.60 -8.15
N SER A 97 3.74 -2.98 -9.24
CA SER A 97 3.22 -3.96 -10.22
C SER A 97 2.91 -5.31 -9.57
N GLY A 98 3.76 -5.76 -8.64
CA GLY A 98 3.52 -6.98 -7.87
C GLY A 98 2.29 -6.88 -6.95
N VAL A 99 2.07 -5.72 -6.34
CA VAL A 99 0.88 -5.47 -5.50
C VAL A 99 -0.39 -5.39 -6.34
N VAL A 100 -0.34 -4.73 -7.51
CA VAL A 100 -1.45 -4.70 -8.47
C VAL A 100 -1.86 -6.12 -8.84
N ARG A 101 -0.91 -7.00 -9.20
CA ARG A 101 -1.20 -8.41 -9.50
C ARG A 101 -1.82 -9.15 -8.33
N TYR A 102 -1.31 -8.97 -7.12
CA TYR A 102 -1.88 -9.59 -5.92
C TYR A 102 -3.33 -9.16 -5.66
N LEU A 103 -3.67 -7.88 -5.88
CA LEU A 103 -5.03 -7.36 -5.71
C LEU A 103 -5.95 -7.80 -6.85
N GLU A 104 -5.46 -7.82 -8.09
CA GLU A 104 -6.18 -8.34 -9.26
C GLU A 104 -6.57 -9.81 -9.06
N GLU A 105 -5.63 -10.67 -8.63
CA GLU A 105 -5.89 -12.09 -8.31
C GLU A 105 -6.98 -12.28 -7.23
N LYS A 106 -7.24 -11.24 -6.44
CA LYS A 106 -8.25 -11.22 -5.39
C LYS A 106 -9.54 -10.48 -5.78
N ASN A 107 -9.61 -9.94 -7.00
CA ASN A 107 -10.69 -9.08 -7.44
C ASN A 107 -10.93 -7.91 -6.46
N ILE A 108 -9.83 -7.25 -6.06
CA ILE A 108 -9.83 -6.05 -5.20
C ILE A 108 -9.37 -4.87 -6.06
N GLY A 109 -10.09 -3.76 -6.02
CA GLY A 109 -9.81 -2.62 -6.89
C GLY A 109 -10.98 -1.66 -7.03
N TYR A 110 -10.71 -0.52 -7.66
CA TYR A 110 -11.73 0.44 -8.07
C TYR A 110 -12.75 -0.23 -9.00
N SER A 111 -14.02 -0.17 -8.62
CA SER A 111 -15.12 -0.74 -9.38
C SER A 111 -15.39 0.09 -10.64
N THR A 112 -15.32 -0.54 -11.81
CA THR A 112 -15.62 0.11 -13.09
C THR A 112 -17.10 -0.02 -13.44
N ASN A 113 -17.52 0.65 -14.52
CA ASN A 113 -18.85 0.47 -15.10
C ASN A 113 -19.03 -0.89 -15.81
N PHE A 114 -17.99 -1.70 -15.90
CA PHE A 114 -18.05 -3.05 -16.47
C PHE A 114 -18.15 -4.09 -15.35
N PRO A 115 -19.09 -5.03 -15.43
CA PRO A 115 -19.29 -6.04 -14.38
C PRO A 115 -18.05 -6.91 -14.23
N ASN A 116 -17.66 -7.16 -12.99
CA ASN A 116 -16.50 -8.00 -12.62
C ASN A 116 -15.14 -7.47 -13.10
N ILE A 117 -15.03 -6.19 -13.48
CA ILE A 117 -13.75 -5.55 -13.77
C ILE A 117 -13.44 -4.56 -12.64
N LYS A 118 -12.38 -4.88 -11.89
CA LYS A 118 -11.82 -4.03 -10.83
C LYS A 118 -10.39 -3.64 -11.18
N ILE A 119 -10.06 -2.37 -10.99
CA ILE A 119 -8.74 -1.80 -11.29
C ILE A 119 -8.04 -1.46 -9.97
N PRO A 120 -7.02 -2.22 -9.55
CA PRO A 120 -6.27 -1.90 -8.33
C PRO A 120 -5.62 -0.53 -8.44
N ILE A 121 -5.88 0.35 -7.46
CA ILE A 121 -5.24 1.67 -7.36
C ILE A 121 -4.13 1.57 -6.31
N VAL A 122 -2.88 1.66 -6.77
CA VAL A 122 -1.69 1.40 -5.94
C VAL A 122 -0.64 2.51 -6.14
N PRO A 123 -0.81 3.66 -5.47
CA PRO A 123 0.21 4.70 -5.43
C PRO A 123 1.49 4.18 -4.78
N ALA A 124 2.63 4.64 -5.29
CA ALA A 124 3.93 4.24 -4.77
C ALA A 124 4.94 5.37 -4.74
N GLU A 125 5.90 5.25 -3.82
CA GLU A 125 7.08 6.11 -3.72
C GLU A 125 8.36 5.25 -3.68
N GLY A 126 9.28 5.56 -4.58
CA GLY A 126 10.61 4.97 -4.67
C GLY A 126 11.66 5.85 -4.00
N VAL A 127 12.22 5.38 -2.89
CA VAL A 127 13.27 6.05 -2.12
C VAL A 127 14.63 5.57 -2.59
N PHE A 128 15.59 6.50 -2.73
CA PHE A 128 16.97 6.16 -3.06
C PHE A 128 17.61 5.32 -1.93
N THR A 129 18.14 4.16 -2.29
CA THR A 129 18.99 3.30 -1.45
C THR A 129 20.34 3.14 -2.14
N LYS A 130 21.44 2.94 -1.38
CA LYS A 130 22.83 3.01 -1.89
C LYS A 130 23.29 1.83 -2.78
N ASP A 131 22.36 1.00 -3.24
CA ASP A 131 22.61 -0.31 -3.88
C ASP A 131 22.03 -0.42 -5.29
N ILE A 132 21.79 0.73 -5.93
CA ILE A 132 21.46 0.86 -7.35
C ILE A 132 22.72 0.77 -8.20
#